data_AF-A0A075LMD6-F1
#
_entry.id   AF-A0A075LMD6-F1
#
_cell.length_a   1.000
_cell.length_b   1.000
_cell.length_c   1.000
_cell.angle_alpha   90.00
_cell.angle_beta   90.00
_cell.angle_gamma   90.00
#
_symmetry.space_group_name_H-M   'P 1'
#
loop_
_entity.id
_entity.type
_entity.pdbx_description
1 polymer ?
#
loop_
_entity_poly.entity_id
_entity_poly.type
_entity_poly.pdbx_seq_one_letter_code
_entity_poly.pdbx_strand_id
1 'polypeptide(L)'
;MAIHVKRNTGMMGGLAKVAVIVDGQHAAKLGNDEVTTVSQGDEAVRLKAKQWFFGSKELEVADDASVEVRINMAALLLLLAAIVCFILGVMIAPIITAVAAILFFICIIYSSKNWFQLIEI
;
A
#
# COMPACT_ATOMS: atom_id res chain seq x y z
N MET A 1 -25.83 3.00 -1.35
CA MET A 1 -24.57 2.27 -1.57
C MET A 1 -23.93 1.66 -0.33
N ALA A 2 -23.40 0.44 -0.42
CA ALA A 2 -22.61 -0.22 0.62
C ALA A 2 -21.35 -0.90 0.03
N ILE A 3 -20.17 -0.39 0.38
CA ILE A 3 -18.89 -0.96 -0.08
C ILE A 3 -18.26 -1.76 1.05
N HIS A 4 -17.93 -3.02 0.76
CA HIS A 4 -17.25 -3.90 1.69
C HIS A 4 -15.75 -3.82 1.46
N VAL A 5 -14.99 -3.33 2.44
CA VAL A 5 -13.53 -3.27 2.37
C VAL A 5 -12.93 -4.27 3.34
N LYS A 6 -12.20 -5.26 2.82
CA LYS A 6 -11.48 -6.27 3.61
C LYS A 6 -9.97 -6.03 3.53
N ARG A 7 -9.28 -6.13 4.66
CA ARG A 7 -7.81 -6.20 4.65
C ARG A 7 -7.34 -7.64 4.48
N ASN A 8 -6.57 -7.91 3.43
CA ASN A 8 -5.97 -9.20 3.14
C ASN A 8 -4.48 -9.03 2.81
N THR A 9 -3.70 -8.60 3.81
CA THR A 9 -2.27 -8.30 3.63
C THR A 9 -1.35 -9.44 4.08
N GLY A 10 -1.91 -10.44 4.76
CA GLY A 10 -1.16 -11.53 5.37
C GLY A 10 -0.06 -11.03 6.32
N MET A 11 0.92 -11.90 6.56
CA MET A 11 2.06 -11.62 7.45
C MET A 11 2.93 -10.45 6.95
N MET A 12 2.97 -10.22 5.64
CA MET A 12 3.75 -9.15 5.01
C MET A 12 3.16 -7.76 5.20
N GLY A 13 1.89 -7.64 5.64
CA GLY A 13 1.25 -6.36 5.93
C GLY A 13 1.71 -5.67 7.21
N GLY A 14 2.47 -6.37 8.04
CA GLY A 14 2.86 -5.91 9.38
C GLY A 14 1.70 -5.90 10.36
N LEU A 15 2.03 -5.63 11.63
CA LEU A 15 1.08 -5.67 12.76
C LEU A 15 0.25 -4.39 12.90
N ALA A 16 0.68 -3.28 12.30
CA ALA A 16 -0.05 -2.02 12.36
C ALA A 16 -1.40 -2.14 11.62
N LYS A 17 -2.38 -1.33 12.03
CA LYS A 17 -3.67 -1.24 11.33
C LYS A 17 -3.55 -0.38 10.08
N VAL A 18 -4.22 -0.78 9.00
CA VAL A 18 -4.32 -0.03 7.75
C VAL A 18 -5.56 0.85 7.79
N ALA A 19 -5.40 2.15 7.61
CA ALA A 19 -6.51 3.07 7.48
C ALA A 19 -7.14 2.96 6.09
N VAL A 20 -8.46 2.82 6.05
CA VAL A 20 -9.27 2.99 4.84
C VAL A 20 -9.73 4.43 4.79
N ILE A 21 -9.44 5.09 3.67
CA ILE A 21 -9.78 6.47 3.39
C ILE A 21 -10.78 6.46 2.24
N VAL A 22 -11.87 7.20 2.40
CA VAL A 22 -12.96 7.32 1.43
C VAL A 22 -13.17 8.80 1.15
N ASP A 23 -13.04 9.21 -0.10
CA ASP A 23 -13.10 10.61 -0.55
C ASP A 23 -12.20 11.56 0.28
N GLY A 24 -11.02 11.05 0.67
CA GLY A 24 -10.05 11.79 1.46
C GLY A 24 -10.33 11.81 2.98
N GLN A 25 -11.45 11.26 3.44
CA GLN A 25 -11.79 11.15 4.86
C GLN A 25 -11.46 9.78 5.43
N HIS A 26 -10.97 9.74 6.68
CA HIS A 26 -10.71 8.48 7.38
C HIS A 26 -12.01 7.79 7.75
N ALA A 27 -12.30 6.65 7.13
CA ALA A 27 -13.51 5.87 7.42
C ALA A 27 -13.27 4.82 8.51
N ALA A 28 -12.19 4.04 8.41
CA ALA A 28 -11.92 2.94 9.34
C ALA A 28 -10.42 2.61 9.44
N LYS A 29 -10.04 1.81 10.45
CA LYS A 29 -8.71 1.20 10.57
C LYS A 29 -8.85 -0.31 10.72
N LEU A 30 -8.30 -1.04 9.76
CA LEU A 30 -8.40 -2.50 9.66
C LEU A 30 -7.13 -3.21 10.13
N GLY A 31 -7.28 -4.10 11.09
CA GLY A 31 -6.37 -5.21 11.36
C GLY A 31 -6.39 -6.24 10.22
N ASN A 32 -5.42 -7.16 10.20
CA ASN A 32 -5.41 -8.20 9.16
C ASN A 32 -6.69 -9.04 9.24
N ASP A 33 -7.26 -9.37 8.08
CA ASP A 33 -8.52 -10.11 7.93
C ASP A 33 -9.78 -9.40 8.47
N GLU A 34 -9.66 -8.18 8.99
CA GLU A 34 -10.80 -7.36 9.38
C GLU A 34 -11.52 -6.80 8.14
N VAL A 35 -12.83 -6.67 8.26
CA VAL A 35 -13.74 -6.12 7.24
C VAL A 35 -14.43 -4.90 7.81
N THR A 36 -14.67 -3.90 6.97
CA THR A 36 -15.58 -2.79 7.27
C THR A 36 -16.53 -2.59 6.10
N THR A 37 -17.69 -2.01 6.41
CA THR A 37 -18.65 -1.59 5.41
C THR A 37 -18.74 -0.08 5.46
N VAL A 38 -18.56 0.56 4.30
CA VAL A 38 -18.71 2.01 4.15
C VAL A 38 -20.00 2.24 3.38
N SER A 39 -20.94 2.97 3.98
CA SER A 39 -22.16 3.40 3.32
C SER A 39 -22.10 4.88 3.00
N GLN A 40 -22.13 5.24 1.73
CA GLN A 40 -21.99 6.62 1.29
C GLN A 40 -22.77 6.84 -0.02
N GLY A 41 -23.83 7.66 0.05
CA GLY A 41 -24.58 8.17 -1.10
C GLY A 41 -24.98 7.16 -2.18
N ASP A 42 -25.28 7.69 -3.38
CA ASP A 42 -25.55 6.95 -4.62
C ASP A 42 -24.48 7.24 -5.69
N GLU A 43 -23.33 7.83 -5.30
CA GLU A 43 -22.24 8.20 -6.22
C GLU A 43 -21.00 7.32 -6.01
N ALA A 44 -20.22 7.13 -7.09
CA ALA A 44 -18.94 6.42 -7.01
C ALA A 44 -17.98 7.13 -6.05
N VAL A 45 -17.24 6.35 -5.25
CA VAL A 45 -16.33 6.89 -4.23
C VAL A 45 -14.89 6.52 -4.51
N ARG A 46 -13.97 7.34 -4.02
CA ARG A 46 -12.52 7.09 -4.13
C ARG A 46 -12.00 6.44 -2.86
N LEU A 47 -11.60 5.18 -2.97
CA LEU A 47 -10.96 4.43 -1.91
C LEU A 47 -9.44 4.57 -1.94
N LYS A 48 -8.85 4.61 -0.75
CA LYS A 48 -7.40 4.57 -0.56
C LYS A 48 -7.04 3.84 0.74
N ALA A 49 -6.01 3.02 0.70
CA ALA A 49 -5.44 2.38 1.88
C ALA A 49 -4.18 3.14 2.32
N LYS A 50 -3.99 3.34 3.62
CA LYS A 50 -2.81 4.02 4.17
C LYS A 50 -2.38 3.44 5.52
N GLN A 51 -1.08 3.22 5.68
CA GLN A 51 -0.45 2.83 6.93
C GLN A 51 0.87 3.59 7.07
N TRP A 52 0.93 4.53 8.01
CA TRP A 52 2.10 5.39 8.23
C TRP A 52 2.52 6.09 6.92
N PHE A 53 3.75 5.86 6.45
CA PHE A 53 4.29 6.39 5.20
C PHE A 53 3.86 5.58 3.96
N PHE A 54 3.30 4.39 4.15
CA PHE A 54 2.88 3.49 3.07
C PHE A 54 1.42 3.69 2.70
N GLY A 55 1.08 3.57 1.43
CA GLY A 55 -0.26 3.74 0.92
C GLY A 55 -0.49 3.00 -0.40
N SER A 56 -1.73 3.07 -0.87
CA SER A 56 -2.14 2.65 -2.21
C SER A 56 -2.32 3.83 -3.15
N LYS A 57 -2.44 3.52 -4.44
CA LYS A 57 -3.16 4.38 -5.38
C LYS A 57 -4.64 4.45 -5.01
N GLU A 58 -5.31 5.49 -5.50
CA GLU A 58 -6.76 5.60 -5.38
C GLU A 58 -7.43 4.63 -6.34
N LEU A 59 -8.52 4.01 -5.88
CA LEU A 59 -9.40 3.17 -6.66
C LEU A 59 -10.81 3.78 -6.59
N GLU A 60 -11.39 4.06 -7.75
CA GLU A 60 -12.78 4.47 -7.86
C GLU A 60 -13.65 3.22 -7.93
N VAL A 61 -14.66 3.13 -7.06
CA VAL A 61 -15.56 1.98 -6.97
C VAL A 61 -17.01 2.42 -7.02
N ALA A 62 -17.81 1.61 -7.70
CA ALA A 62 -19.25 1.74 -7.85
C ALA A 62 -20.00 0.94 -6.79
N ASP A 63 -21.33 0.98 -6.86
CA ASP A 63 -22.23 0.44 -5.85
C ASP A 63 -22.09 -1.08 -5.62
N ASP A 64 -22.31 -1.52 -4.37
CA ASP A 64 -22.17 -2.91 -3.89
C ASP A 64 -20.81 -3.60 -4.15
N ALA A 65 -19.74 -2.83 -4.39
CA ALA A 65 -18.40 -3.38 -4.61
C ALA A 65 -17.81 -4.02 -3.34
N SER A 66 -17.13 -5.15 -3.53
CA SER A 66 -16.25 -5.76 -2.53
C SER A 66 -14.81 -5.47 -2.90
N VAL A 67 -14.04 -4.90 -1.99
CA VAL A 67 -12.65 -4.48 -2.22
C VAL A 67 -11.72 -5.11 -1.21
N GLU A 68 -10.66 -5.72 -1.70
CA GLU A 68 -9.56 -6.22 -0.88
C GLU A 68 -8.35 -5.29 -0.91
N VAL A 69 -7.84 -4.96 0.28
CA VAL A 69 -6.55 -4.32 0.48
C VAL A 69 -5.48 -5.40 0.60
N ARG A 70 -4.62 -5.51 -0.43
CA ARG A 70 -3.51 -6.47 -0.46
C ARG A 70 -2.15 -5.77 -0.48
N ILE A 71 -1.09 -6.52 -0.17
CA ILE A 71 0.28 -6.05 -0.40
C ILE A 71 0.60 -6.15 -1.89
N ASN A 72 1.18 -5.08 -2.43
CA ASN A 72 1.73 -5.11 -3.76
C ASN A 72 3.09 -5.82 -3.74
N MET A 73 3.10 -7.08 -4.19
CA MET A 73 4.31 -7.89 -4.20
C MET A 73 5.43 -7.29 -5.05
N ALA A 74 5.11 -6.56 -6.13
CA ALA A 74 6.13 -5.91 -6.94
C ALA A 74 6.82 -4.78 -6.16
N ALA A 75 6.06 -3.93 -5.45
CA ALA A 75 6.63 -2.88 -4.62
C ALA A 75 7.46 -3.45 -3.46
N LEU A 76 6.99 -4.53 -2.82
CA LEU A 76 7.71 -5.23 -1.76
C LEU A 76 9.05 -5.78 -2.27
N LEU A 77 9.03 -6.56 -3.36
CA LEU A 77 10.22 -7.17 -3.94
C LEU A 77 11.22 -6.12 -4.45
N LEU A 78 10.73 -5.02 -5.04
CA LEU A 78 11.58 -3.92 -5.47
C LEU A 78 12.31 -3.27 -4.29
N LEU A 79 11.62 -3.02 -3.19
CA LEU A 79 12.24 -2.46 -1.99
C LEU A 79 13.28 -3.43 -1.39
N LEU A 80 12.97 -4.72 -1.31
CA LEU A 80 13.91 -5.74 -0.83
C LEU A 80 15.16 -5.84 -1.71
N ALA A 81 14.98 -5.85 -3.04
CA ALA A 81 16.09 -5.85 -3.99
C ALA A 81 16.97 -4.59 -3.84
N ALA A 82 16.35 -3.42 -3.64
CA ALA A 82 17.07 -2.17 -3.44
C ALA A 82 17.90 -2.19 -2.14
N ILE A 83 17.41 -2.79 -1.06
CA ILE A 83 18.17 -3.00 0.20
C ILE A 83 19.40 -3.87 -0.07
N VAL A 84 19.23 -5.01 -0.76
CA VAL A 84 20.34 -5.92 -1.08
C VAL A 84 21.39 -5.22 -1.95
N CYS A 85 20.95 -4.52 -3.01
CA CYS A 85 21.85 -3.75 -3.87
C CYS A 85 22.61 -2.67 -3.11
N PHE A 86 21.97 -2.00 -2.14
CA PHE A 86 22.64 -1.00 -1.31
C PHE A 86 23.72 -1.63 -0.42
N ILE A 87 23.41 -2.75 0.26
CA ILE A 87 24.38 -3.48 1.09
C ILE A 87 25.57 -3.94 0.25
N LEU A 88 25.33 -4.52 -0.93
CA LEU A 88 26.38 -4.94 -1.85
C LEU A 88 27.20 -3.74 -2.35
N GLY A 89 26.56 -2.61 -2.65
CA GLY A 89 27.24 -1.39 -3.07
C GLY A 89 28.26 -0.91 -2.04
N VAL A 90 27.89 -0.92 -0.75
CA VAL A 90 28.78 -0.56 0.37
C VAL A 90 30.04 -1.43 0.41
N MET A 91 29.96 -2.70 0.02
CA MET A 91 31.08 -3.63 0.03
C MET A 91 32.03 -3.48 -1.17
N ILE A 92 31.61 -2.81 -2.25
CA ILE A 92 32.38 -2.75 -3.50
C ILE A 92 33.20 -1.44 -3.59
N ALA A 93 32.53 -0.28 -3.63
CA ALA A 93 33.21 1.01 -3.80
C ALA A 93 32.31 2.21 -3.43
N PRO A 94 32.87 3.32 -2.92
CA PRO A 94 32.09 4.50 -2.51
C PRO A 94 31.19 5.09 -3.61
N ILE A 95 31.66 5.09 -4.87
CA ILE A 95 30.88 5.61 -6.01
C ILE A 95 29.65 4.73 -6.27
N ILE A 96 29.81 3.40 -6.20
CA ILE A 96 28.71 2.45 -6.38
C ILE A 96 27.71 2.59 -5.23
N THR A 97 28.20 2.75 -4.00
CA THR A 97 27.34 3.06 -2.83
C THR A 97 26.51 4.31 -3.06
N ALA A 98 27.11 5.39 -3.57
CA ALA A 98 26.40 6.64 -3.83
C ALA A 98 25.26 6.45 -4.85
N VAL A 99 25.52 5.73 -5.94
CA VAL A 99 24.49 5.40 -6.95
C VAL A 99 23.39 4.50 -6.35
N ALA A 100 23.79 3.48 -5.59
CA ALA A 100 22.85 2.57 -4.94
C ALA A 100 21.96 3.29 -3.91
N ALA A 101 22.52 4.26 -3.18
CA ALA A 101 21.77 5.10 -2.24
C ALA A 101 20.67 5.90 -2.95
N ILE A 102 21.01 6.55 -4.08
CA ILE A 102 20.05 7.33 -4.87
C ILE A 102 18.90 6.44 -5.35
N LEU A 103 19.22 5.28 -5.93
CA LEU A 103 18.22 4.31 -6.40
C LEU A 103 17.37 3.77 -5.25
N PHE A 104 17.97 3.55 -4.08
CA PHE A 104 17.27 3.10 -2.88
C PHE A 104 16.21 4.12 -2.44
N PHE A 105 16.54 5.42 -2.39
CA PHE A 105 15.56 6.46 -2.08
C PHE A 105 14.43 6.54 -3.10
N ILE A 106 14.74 6.40 -4.39
CA ILE A 106 13.71 6.34 -5.45
C ILE A 106 12.76 5.15 -5.20
N CYS A 107 13.31 3.98 -4.85
CA CYS A 107 12.52 2.79 -4.55
C CYS A 107 11.66 2.96 -3.30
N ILE A 108 12.17 3.63 -2.25
CA ILE A 108 11.37 3.97 -1.06
C ILE A 108 10.19 4.85 -1.45
N ILE A 109 10.42 5.93 -2.21
CA ILE A 109 9.36 6.85 -2.63
C ILE A 109 8.31 6.11 -3.47
N TYR A 110 8.75 5.33 -4.46
CA TYR A 110 7.85 4.52 -5.27
C TYR A 110 7.05 3.53 -4.42
N SER A 111 7.72 2.75 -3.57
CA SER A 111 7.09 1.70 -2.77
C SER A 111 6.13 2.30 -1.74
N SER A 112 6.44 3.46 -1.15
CA SER A 112 5.54 4.15 -0.23
C SER A 112 4.18 4.49 -0.85
N LYS A 113 4.14 4.82 -2.14
CA LYS A 113 2.89 5.17 -2.86
C LYS A 113 2.15 3.96 -3.43
N ASN A 114 2.83 2.83 -3.57
CA ASN A 114 2.32 1.63 -4.24
C ASN A 114 2.29 0.41 -3.33
N TRP A 115 2.50 0.59 -2.02
CA TRP A 115 2.67 -0.49 -1.04
C TRP A 115 1.46 -1.40 -0.96
N PHE A 116 0.28 -0.80 -0.97
CA PHE A 116 -0.99 -1.50 -0.99
C PHE A 116 -1.60 -1.45 -2.37
N GLN A 117 -2.27 -2.54 -2.74
CA GLN A 117 -3.09 -2.64 -3.93
C GLN A 117 -4.54 -2.87 -3.50
N LEU A 118 -5.44 -2.06 -4.04
CA LEU A 118 -6.88 -2.22 -3.90
C LEU A 118 -7.36 -3.05 -5.10
N ILE A 119 -8.09 -4.12 -4.84
CA ILE A 119 -8.62 -5.03 -5.86
C ILE A 119 -10.10 -5.24 -5.60
N GLU A 120 -10.91 -4.99 -6.61
CA GLU A 120 -12.34 -5.34 -6.60
C GLU A 120 -12.49 -6.85 -6.86
N ILE A 121 -13.38 -7.51 -6.10
CA ILE A 121 -13.62 -8.95 -6.12
C ILE A 121 -15.10 -9.28 -6.31
#